data_AF-A0A245ZEB1-F1
#
_entry.id   AF-A0A245ZEB1-F1
#
_cell.length_a   1.000
_cell.length_b   1.000
_cell.length_c   1.000
_cell.angle_alpha   90.00
_cell.angle_beta   90.00
_cell.angle_gamma   90.00
#
_symmetry.space_group_name_H-M   'P 1'
#
loop_
_entity.id
_entity.type
_entity.pdbx_description
1 polymer ?
#
loop_
_entity_poly.entity_id
_entity_poly.type
_entity_poly.pdbx_seq_one_letter_code
_entity_poly.pdbx_strand_id
1 'polypeptide(L)'
;MSDETKQDLAQARTDYAEDRTHFAEDRTMLAHERSFAGWVRTGMASVGIALGFTALFKEIEPVWVPKAIATAFLLIAILVFRSAERRACGILSRLEAHTVKTLKPVRIRLLTWALSLATLALIGAIWWLA
;
A
#
# COMPACT_ATOMS: atom_id res chain seq x y z
N MET A 1 -34.75 -18.53 -39.55
CA MET A 1 -33.78 -18.44 -38.44
C MET A 1 -34.31 -19.36 -37.34
N SER A 2 -33.62 -20.47 -37.07
CA SER A 2 -34.07 -21.48 -36.09
C SER A 2 -34.01 -20.92 -34.66
N ASP A 3 -34.87 -21.43 -33.77
CA ASP A 3 -34.88 -21.01 -32.36
C ASP A 3 -33.60 -21.41 -31.63
N GLU A 4 -32.93 -22.48 -32.06
CA GLU A 4 -31.61 -22.91 -31.58
C GLU A 4 -30.55 -21.80 -31.77
N THR A 5 -30.47 -21.20 -32.96
CA THR A 5 -29.55 -20.07 -33.21
C THR A 5 -29.86 -18.84 -32.34
N LYS A 6 -31.13 -18.61 -31.98
CA LYS A 6 -31.49 -17.49 -31.09
C LYS A 6 -31.02 -17.76 -29.65
N GLN A 7 -31.13 -19.01 -29.18
CA GLN A 7 -30.68 -19.42 -27.85
C GLN A 7 -29.15 -19.34 -27.76
N ASP A 8 -28.42 -19.80 -28.77
CA ASP A 8 -26.95 -19.70 -28.82
C ASP A 8 -26.47 -18.24 -28.78
N LEU A 9 -27.11 -17.37 -29.57
CA LEU A 9 -26.82 -15.93 -29.57
C LEU A 9 -27.19 -15.25 -28.26
N ALA A 10 -28.21 -15.73 -27.56
CA ALA A 10 -28.58 -15.23 -26.23
C ALA A 10 -27.55 -15.66 -25.18
N GLN A 11 -27.09 -16.91 -25.21
CA GLN A 11 -26.05 -17.41 -24.31
C GLN A 11 -24.74 -16.66 -24.51
N ALA A 12 -24.26 -16.55 -25.76
CA ALA A 12 -23.03 -15.83 -26.06
C ALA A 12 -23.06 -14.36 -25.59
N ARG A 13 -24.22 -13.69 -25.65
CA ARG A 13 -24.38 -12.32 -25.12
C ARG A 13 -24.24 -12.27 -23.61
N THR A 14 -24.76 -13.27 -22.90
CA THR A 14 -24.65 -13.38 -21.44
C THR A 14 -23.20 -13.61 -21.04
N ASP A 15 -22.52 -14.55 -21.69
CA ASP A 15 -21.10 -14.85 -21.43
C ASP A 15 -20.23 -13.60 -21.68
N TYR A 16 -20.44 -12.90 -22.80
CA TYR A 16 -19.73 -11.64 -23.07
C TYR A 16 -20.09 -10.51 -22.11
N ALA A 17 -21.26 -10.53 -21.47
CA ALA A 17 -21.62 -9.55 -20.45
C ALA A 17 -20.89 -9.85 -19.13
N GLU A 18 -20.74 -11.12 -18.78
CA GLU A 18 -19.97 -11.59 -17.62
C GLU A 18 -18.48 -11.28 -17.78
N ASP A 19 -17.88 -11.59 -18.93
CA ASP A 19 -16.47 -11.25 -19.22
C ASP A 19 -16.19 -9.75 -19.09
N ARG A 20 -17.11 -8.91 -19.57
CA ARG A 20 -16.99 -7.44 -19.42
C ARG A 20 -17.04 -7.01 -17.96
N THR A 21 -17.80 -7.72 -17.14
CA THR A 21 -17.90 -7.47 -15.69
C THR A 21 -16.60 -7.85 -15.00
N HIS A 22 -16.06 -9.03 -15.29
CA HIS A 22 -14.75 -9.46 -14.77
C HIS A 22 -13.62 -8.52 -15.19
N PHE A 23 -13.55 -8.10 -16.46
CA PHE A 23 -12.55 -7.13 -16.88
C PHE A 23 -12.74 -5.74 -16.26
N ALA A 24 -13.96 -5.37 -15.86
CA ALA A 24 -14.18 -4.15 -15.10
C ALA A 24 -13.64 -4.29 -13.67
N GLU A 25 -13.90 -5.41 -13.01
CA GLU A 25 -13.39 -5.74 -11.67
C GLU A 25 -11.86 -5.74 -11.61
N ASP A 26 -11.19 -6.42 -12.55
CA ASP A 26 -9.72 -6.48 -12.61
C ASP A 26 -9.10 -5.09 -12.73
N ARG A 27 -9.69 -4.18 -13.52
CA ARG A 27 -9.22 -2.80 -13.64
C ARG A 27 -9.36 -2.02 -12.34
N THR A 28 -10.45 -2.23 -11.60
CA THR A 28 -10.62 -1.60 -10.29
C THR A 28 -9.57 -2.12 -9.29
N MET A 29 -9.30 -3.42 -9.30
CA MET A 29 -8.28 -4.05 -8.46
C MET A 29 -6.88 -3.49 -8.78
N LEU A 30 -6.48 -3.46 -10.05
CA LEU A 30 -5.18 -2.95 -10.48
C LEU A 30 -4.98 -1.47 -10.09
N ALA A 31 -6.03 -0.66 -10.17
CA ALA A 31 -6.00 0.74 -9.74
C ALA A 31 -5.74 0.86 -8.22
N HIS A 32 -6.31 -0.05 -7.43
CA HIS A 32 -6.06 -0.12 -5.98
C HIS A 32 -4.64 -0.57 -5.65
N GLU A 33 -4.13 -1.60 -6.31
CA GLU A 33 -2.74 -2.05 -6.15
C GLU A 33 -1.74 -0.95 -6.47
N ARG A 34 -1.97 -0.20 -7.56
CA ARG A 34 -1.16 0.96 -7.92
C ARG A 34 -1.18 2.04 -6.85
N SER A 35 -2.35 2.29 -6.27
CA SER A 35 -2.49 3.25 -5.17
C SER A 35 -1.69 2.78 -3.96
N PHE A 36 -1.83 1.52 -3.56
CA PHE A 36 -1.07 0.93 -2.46
C PHE A 36 0.45 1.02 -2.69
N ALA A 37 0.92 0.65 -3.88
CA ALA A 37 2.33 0.78 -4.25
C ALA A 37 2.82 2.24 -4.18
N GLY A 38 1.97 3.21 -4.56
CA GLY A 38 2.24 4.64 -4.39
C GLY A 38 2.41 5.06 -2.93
N TRP A 39 1.55 4.55 -2.03
CA TRP A 39 1.69 4.78 -0.59
C TRP A 39 2.97 4.18 -0.02
N VAL A 40 3.31 2.93 -0.40
CA VAL A 40 4.56 2.30 0.05
C VAL A 40 5.78 3.10 -0.42
N ARG A 41 5.78 3.55 -1.69
CA ARG A 41 6.86 4.37 -2.26
C ARG A 41 7.05 5.68 -1.49
N THR A 42 5.96 6.39 -1.20
CA THR A 42 6.05 7.67 -0.46
C THR A 42 6.56 7.46 0.96
N GLY A 43 6.16 6.38 1.65
CA GLY A 43 6.66 6.05 2.97
C GLY A 43 8.16 5.73 2.96
N MET A 44 8.61 4.93 1.99
CA MET A 44 10.03 4.63 1.81
C MET A 44 10.87 5.88 1.48
N ALA A 45 10.34 6.80 0.66
CA ALA A 45 11.00 8.06 0.38
C ALA A 45 11.16 8.91 1.65
N SER A 46 10.13 8.98 2.51
CA SER A 46 10.22 9.67 3.80
C SER A 46 11.29 9.06 4.72
N VAL A 47 11.40 7.73 4.78
CA VAL A 47 12.47 7.05 5.53
C VAL A 47 13.85 7.39 4.97
N GLY A 48 14.00 7.38 3.65
CA GLY A 48 15.26 7.76 2.98
C GLY A 48 15.68 9.20 3.29
N ILE A 49 14.73 10.14 3.27
CA ILE A 49 14.99 11.54 3.63
C ILE A 49 15.43 11.66 5.10
N ALA A 50 14.78 10.94 6.01
CA ALA A 50 15.15 10.96 7.43
C ALA A 50 16.59 10.45 7.66
N LEU A 51 16.95 9.34 7.02
CA LEU A 51 18.31 8.80 7.05
C LEU A 51 19.32 9.77 6.44
N GLY A 52 18.98 10.36 5.29
CA GLY A 52 19.80 11.37 4.62
C GLY A 52 20.04 12.59 5.52
N PHE A 53 19.02 13.10 6.19
CA PHE A 53 19.16 14.21 7.15
C PHE A 53 20.09 13.86 8.31
N THR A 54 19.94 12.65 8.85
CA THR A 54 20.78 12.19 9.96
C THR A 54 22.25 12.04 9.54
N ALA A 55 22.49 11.57 8.32
CA ALA A 55 23.84 11.36 7.79
C ALA A 55 24.52 12.66 7.35
N LEU A 56 23.79 13.55 6.65
CA LEU A 56 24.34 14.77 6.06
C LEU A 56 24.61 15.87 7.09
N PHE A 57 23.82 15.92 8.17
CA PHE A 57 23.87 17.03 9.12
C PHE A 57 24.36 16.61 10.51
N LYS A 58 25.11 15.51 10.60
CA LYS A 58 25.64 14.97 11.87
C LYS A 58 26.50 15.98 12.65
N GLU A 59 27.13 16.93 11.95
CA GLU A 59 28.10 17.89 12.52
C GLU A 59 27.52 19.29 12.74
N ILE A 60 26.22 19.51 12.49
CA ILE A 60 25.59 20.80 12.78
C ILE A 60 25.39 20.96 14.29
N GLU A 61 25.91 22.04 14.85
CA GLU A 61 25.49 22.54 16.16
C GLU A 61 24.16 23.31 16.02
N PRO A 62 23.11 22.99 16.81
CA PRO A 62 23.02 21.95 17.82
C PRO A 62 22.57 20.59 17.24
N VAL A 63 23.26 19.53 17.66
CA VAL A 63 23.11 18.13 17.17
C VAL A 63 21.71 17.52 17.33
N TRP A 64 20.81 18.12 18.10
CA TRP A 64 19.44 17.64 18.25
C TRP A 64 18.52 18.06 17.09
N VAL A 65 18.85 19.13 16.34
CA VAL A 65 17.98 19.65 15.26
C VAL A 65 17.87 18.66 14.09
N PRO A 66 18.97 18.09 13.56
CA PRO A 66 18.89 17.05 12.52
C PRO A 66 18.11 15.82 12.99
N LYS A 67 18.29 15.42 14.25
CA LYS A 67 17.56 14.29 14.86
C LYS A 67 16.06 14.57 14.92
N ALA A 68 15.66 15.76 15.34
CA ALA A 68 14.25 16.16 15.39
C ALA A 68 13.60 16.14 13.99
N ILE A 69 14.28 16.70 12.98
CA ILE A 69 13.77 16.69 11.59
C ILE A 69 13.67 15.25 11.07
N ALA A 70 14.69 14.42 11.29
CA ALA A 70 14.65 13.01 10.91
C ALA A 70 13.47 12.29 11.59
N THR A 71 13.25 12.48 12.89
CA THR A 71 12.10 11.88 13.58
C THR A 71 10.75 12.32 13.01
N ALA A 72 10.60 13.58 12.61
CA ALA A 72 9.38 14.06 11.98
C ALA A 72 9.09 13.32 10.66
N PHE A 73 10.11 13.15 9.81
CA PHE A 73 9.98 12.37 8.57
C PHE A 73 9.68 10.88 8.82
N LEU A 74 10.24 10.28 9.87
CA LEU A 74 9.94 8.90 10.26
C LEU A 74 8.51 8.75 10.79
N LEU A 75 7.99 9.73 11.55
CA LEU A 75 6.58 9.75 11.97
C LEU A 75 5.64 9.88 10.76
N ILE A 76 5.98 10.72 9.79
CA ILE A 76 5.23 10.84 8.52
C ILE A 76 5.22 9.49 7.79
N ALA A 77 6.36 8.78 7.72
CA ALA A 77 6.43 7.46 7.11
C ALA A 77 5.48 6.45 7.78
N ILE A 78 5.43 6.43 9.13
CA ILE A 78 4.50 5.57 9.89
C ILE A 78 3.04 5.90 9.53
N LEU A 79 2.69 7.19 9.44
CA LEU A 79 1.33 7.61 9.06
C LEU A 79 0.97 7.19 7.64
N VAL A 80 1.93 7.28 6.71
CA VAL A 80 1.79 6.82 5.33
C VAL A 80 1.56 5.31 5.26
N PHE A 81 2.36 4.51 5.98
CA PHE A 81 2.17 3.06 6.02
C PHE A 81 0.83 2.66 6.64
N ARG A 82 0.40 3.32 7.73
CA ARG A 82 -0.92 3.10 8.32
C ARG A 82 -2.07 3.49 7.38
N SER A 83 -1.90 4.57 6.63
CA SER A 83 -2.88 4.99 5.63
C SER A 83 -2.99 3.98 4.48
N ALA A 84 -1.87 3.41 4.05
CA ALA A 84 -1.82 2.32 3.07
C ALA A 84 -2.58 1.08 3.56
N GLU A 85 -2.33 0.66 4.81
CA GLU A 85 -3.00 -0.49 5.43
C GLU A 85 -4.51 -0.29 5.54
N ARG A 86 -4.97 0.85 6.08
CA ARG A 86 -6.41 1.10 6.25
C ARG A 86 -7.14 1.05 4.91
N ARG A 87 -6.56 1.63 3.86
CA ARG A 87 -7.13 1.62 2.52
C ARG A 87 -7.13 0.21 1.94
N ALA A 88 -6.01 -0.50 2.00
CA ALA A 88 -5.92 -1.87 1.49
C ALA A 88 -6.89 -2.82 2.20
N CYS A 89 -6.94 -2.81 3.53
CA CYS A 89 -7.82 -3.67 4.31
C CYS A 89 -9.31 -3.33 4.14
N GLY A 90 -9.66 -2.04 4.03
CA GLY A 90 -11.07 -1.62 3.83
C GLY A 90 -11.63 -1.97 2.45
N ILE A 91 -10.76 -2.11 1.45
CA ILE A 91 -11.13 -2.58 0.11
C ILE A 91 -11.21 -4.11 0.07
N LEU A 92 -10.23 -4.79 0.67
CA LEU A 92 -10.18 -6.25 0.69
C LEU A 92 -11.32 -6.87 1.51
N SER A 93 -11.89 -6.14 2.48
CA SER A 93 -13.10 -6.57 3.21
C SER A 93 -14.40 -6.41 2.40
N ARG A 94 -14.37 -5.71 1.26
CA ARG A 94 -15.53 -5.50 0.38
C ARG A 94 -15.51 -6.38 -0.87
N LEU A 95 -14.37 -6.96 -1.23
CA LEU A 95 -14.28 -7.94 -2.32
C LEU A 95 -14.60 -9.33 -1.76
N GLU A 96 -15.79 -9.81 -2.06
CA GLU A 96 -16.32 -11.10 -1.60
C GLU A 96 -15.63 -12.26 -2.34
N ALA A 97 -14.97 -13.12 -1.56
CA ALA A 97 -14.47 -14.50 -1.72
C ALA A 97 -14.22 -15.21 -3.08
N HIS A 98 -14.74 -14.80 -4.24
CA HIS A 98 -14.82 -15.72 -5.38
C HIS A 98 -13.62 -15.77 -6.34
N THR A 99 -12.80 -14.72 -6.50
CA THR A 99 -11.86 -14.71 -7.65
C THR A 99 -10.48 -14.08 -7.39
N VAL A 100 -10.08 -13.82 -6.15
CA VAL A 100 -8.81 -13.09 -5.94
C VAL A 100 -7.78 -13.85 -5.11
N LYS A 101 -6.74 -14.36 -5.81
CA LYS A 101 -5.48 -14.87 -5.23
C LYS A 101 -4.57 -13.76 -4.68
N THR A 102 -5.09 -12.62 -4.23
CA THR A 102 -4.26 -11.50 -3.76
C THR A 102 -4.06 -11.53 -2.24
N LEU A 103 -2.93 -10.99 -1.81
CA LEU A 103 -2.40 -10.99 -0.45
C LEU A 103 -3.49 -10.91 0.63
N LYS A 104 -3.58 -11.93 1.50
CA LYS A 104 -4.47 -11.93 2.67
C LYS A 104 -4.31 -10.62 3.47
N PRO A 105 -5.40 -10.01 3.97
CA PRO A 105 -5.35 -8.73 4.68
C PRO A 105 -4.43 -8.79 5.91
N VAL A 106 -4.29 -9.98 6.52
CA VAL A 106 -3.35 -10.25 7.61
C VAL A 106 -1.89 -10.01 7.22
N ARG A 107 -1.48 -10.38 6.00
CA ARG A 107 -0.09 -10.18 5.53
C ARG A 107 0.22 -8.70 5.30
N ILE A 108 -0.74 -7.93 4.78
CA ILE A 108 -0.59 -6.49 4.58
C ILE A 108 -0.46 -5.79 5.94
N ARG A 109 -1.31 -6.15 6.90
CA ARG A 109 -1.23 -5.67 8.28
C ARG A 109 0.12 -6.01 8.91
N LEU A 110 0.59 -7.25 8.79
CA LEU A 110 1.88 -7.67 9.33
C LEU A 110 3.05 -6.89 8.72
N LEU A 111 3.04 -6.66 7.40
CA LEU A 111 4.06 -5.84 6.73
C LEU A 111 4.06 -4.39 7.24
N THR A 112 2.89 -3.77 7.38
CA THR A 112 2.77 -2.40 7.91
C THR A 112 3.24 -2.30 9.36
N TRP A 113 2.89 -3.28 10.21
CA TRP A 113 3.37 -3.32 11.58
C TRP A 113 4.88 -3.53 11.65
N ALA A 114 5.44 -4.42 10.83
CA ALA A 114 6.89 -4.63 10.75
C ALA A 114 7.63 -3.36 10.32
N LEU A 115 7.15 -2.67 9.27
CA LEU A 115 7.73 -1.40 8.80
C LEU A 115 7.61 -0.28 9.85
N SER A 116 6.46 -0.20 10.55
CA SER A 116 6.25 0.77 11.62
C SER A 116 7.19 0.51 12.81
N LEU A 117 7.34 -0.76 13.19
CA LEU A 117 8.23 -1.18 14.28
C LEU A 117 9.69 -0.90 13.92
N ALA A 118 10.11 -1.23 12.70
CA ALA A 118 11.45 -0.90 12.19
C ALA A 118 11.71 0.61 12.21
N THR A 119 10.71 1.41 11.83
CA THR A 119 10.79 2.89 11.86
C THR A 119 10.91 3.42 13.29
N LEU A 120 10.15 2.87 14.24
CA LEU A 120 10.26 3.22 15.66
C LEU A 120 11.62 2.82 16.25
N ALA A 121 12.13 1.64 15.88
CA ALA A 121 13.47 1.21 16.28
C ALA A 121 14.55 2.16 15.74
N LEU A 122 14.39 2.65 14.51
CA LEU A 122 15.29 3.64 13.92
C LEU A 122 15.27 4.97 14.68
N ILE A 123 14.10 5.45 15.10
CA ILE A 123 13.99 6.63 15.98
C ILE A 123 14.78 6.39 17.27
N GLY A 124 14.59 5.24 17.93
CA GLY A 124 15.33 4.89 19.14
C GLY A 124 16.84 4.88 18.92
N ALA A 125 17.31 4.30 17.82
CA ALA A 125 18.73 4.28 17.45
C ALA A 125 19.29 5.71 17.23
N ILE A 126 18.55 6.60 16.56
CA ILE A 126 18.99 7.98 16.33
C ILE A 126 19.16 8.76 17.63
N TRP A 127 18.32 8.51 18.63
CA TRP A 127 18.42 9.22 19.91
C TRP A 127 19.43 8.61 20.88
N TRP A 128 19.70 7.31 20.78
CA TRP A 128 20.57 6.60 21.71
C TRP A 128 22.01 6.40 21.20
N LEU A 129 22.21 6.25 19.88
CA LEU A 129 23.50 5.91 19.29
C LEU A 129 24.16 7.04 18.49
N ALA A 130 23.37 7.99 17.98
CA ALA A 130 23.89 9.21 17.35
C ALA A 130 23.87 10.37 18.33
#